data_AF-A0AAW5WEI4-F1
#
_entry.id   AF-A0AAW5WEI4-F1
#
_cell.length_a   1.000
_cell.length_b   1.000
_cell.length_c   1.000
_cell.angle_alpha   90.00
_cell.angle_beta   90.00
_cell.angle_gamma   90.00
#
_symmetry.space_group_name_H-M   'P 1'
#
loop_
_entity.id
_entity.type
_entity.pdbx_description
1 polymer ?
#
loop_
_entity_poly.entity_id
_entity_poly.type
_entity_poly.pdbx_seq_one_letter_code
_entity_poly.pdbx_strand_id
1 'polypeptide(L)' 'MARLNIEVIPPSNEQINQVIEEISLKYARKQLTPQIESELQREAARLVRRFTKTKVTLVR' A
#
# COMPACT_ATOMS: atom_id res chain seq x y z
N MET A 1 -7.70 20.60 -27.47
CA MET A 1 -7.69 19.11 -27.50
C MET A 1 -7.63 18.68 -26.06
N ALA A 2 -8.65 17.98 -25.55
CA ALA A 2 -8.66 17.63 -24.14
C ALA A 2 -7.53 16.63 -23.80
N ARG A 3 -6.77 16.91 -22.73
CA ARG A 3 -5.69 16.08 -22.20
C ARG A 3 -6.10 15.52 -20.84
N LEU A 4 -5.64 14.30 -20.53
CA LEU A 4 -5.77 13.73 -19.19
C LEU A 4 -4.58 14.16 -18.34
N ASN A 5 -4.85 14.69 -17.16
CA ASN A 5 -3.86 14.88 -16.12
C ASN A 5 -4.09 13.82 -15.04
N ILE A 6 -3.02 13.08 -14.70
CA ILE A 6 -3.06 11.96 -13.76
C ILE A 6 -2.13 12.28 -12.60
N GLU A 7 -2.66 12.27 -11.39
CA GLU A 7 -1.92 12.48 -10.16
C GLU A 7 -2.06 11.25 -9.27
N VAL A 8 -0.94 10.62 -8.92
CA VAL A 8 -0.90 9.51 -7.97
C VAL A 8 -0.73 10.09 -6.58
N ILE A 9 -1.71 9.86 -5.73
CA ILE A 9 -1.74 10.30 -4.34
C ILE A 9 -1.28 9.12 -3.48
N PRO A 10 -0.09 9.22 -2.84
CA PRO A 10 0.39 8.17 -1.95
C PRO A 10 -0.47 8.08 -0.68
N PRO A 11 -0.44 6.94 0.01
CA PRO A 11 -1.06 6.81 1.33
C PRO A 11 -0.49 7.81 2.34
N SER A 12 -1.32 8.20 3.30
CA SER A 12 -0.87 9.01 4.43
C SER A 12 -0.05 8.18 5.41
N ASN A 13 0.74 8.84 6.27
CA ASN A 13 1.49 8.16 7.33
C ASN A 13 0.58 7.37 8.27
N GLU A 14 -0.63 7.88 8.55
CA GLU A 14 -1.62 7.17 9.38
C GLU A 14 -2.07 5.86 8.73
N GLN A 15 -2.34 5.88 7.42
CA GLN A 15 -2.68 4.67 6.67
C GLN A 15 -1.51 3.68 6.61
N ILE A 16 -0.29 4.16 6.48
CA ILE A 16 0.91 3.31 6.56
C ILE A 16 1.04 2.68 7.94
N ASN A 17 0.83 3.44 9.01
CA ASN A 17 0.89 2.92 10.38
C ASN A 17 -0.16 1.84 10.63
N GLN A 18 -1.38 2.00 10.10
CA GLN A 18 -2.42 0.96 10.15
C GLN A 18 -1.95 -0.34 9.47
N VAL A 19 -1.31 -0.25 8.30
CA VAL A 19 -0.75 -1.43 7.61
C VAL A 19 0.35 -2.09 8.46
N ILE A 20 1.24 -1.30 9.08
CA ILE A 20 2.29 -1.83 9.96
C ILE A 20 1.68 -2.59 11.14
N GLU A 21 0.65 -2.04 11.78
CA GLU A 21 -0.03 -2.69 12.90
C GLU A 21 -0.71 -4.00 12.47
N GLU A 22 -1.46 -4.00 11.36
CA GLU A 22 -2.14 -5.19 10.82
C GLU A 22 -1.15 -6.33 10.54
N ILE A 23 -0.02 -6.01 9.88
CA ILE A 23 1.02 -6.99 9.57
C ILE A 23 1.72 -7.47 10.83
N SER A 24 2.07 -6.55 11.73
CA SER A 24 2.73 -6.91 12.97
C SER A 24 1.89 -7.90 13.78
N LEU A 25 0.59 -7.66 13.90
CA LEU A 25 -0.34 -8.57 14.56
C LEU A 25 -0.42 -9.94 13.86
N LYS A 26 -0.53 -9.94 12.52
CA LYS A 26 -0.66 -11.17 11.74
C LYS A 26 0.59 -12.06 11.78
N TYR A 27 1.77 -11.46 11.84
CA TYR A 27 3.05 -12.17 11.79
C TYR A 27 3.75 -12.31 13.15
N ALA A 28 3.22 -11.71 14.23
CA ALA A 28 3.84 -11.68 15.57
C ALA A 28 4.30 -13.04 16.12
N ARG A 29 3.64 -14.13 15.74
CA ARG A 29 3.93 -15.49 16.24
C ARG A 29 4.52 -16.41 15.17
N LYS A 30 4.81 -15.88 13.98
CA LYS A 30 5.42 -16.67 12.90
C LYS A 30 6.94 -16.60 13.01
N GLN A 31 7.60 -17.74 12.81
CA GLN A 31 9.04 -17.75 12.67
C GLN A 31 9.43 -17.03 11.37
N LEU A 32 10.45 -16.17 11.45
CA LEU A 32 10.95 -15.45 10.29
C LEU A 32 11.78 -16.41 9.42
N THR A 33 11.13 -17.01 8.42
CA THR A 33 11.78 -17.78 7.36
C THR A 33 11.77 -16.98 6.05
N PRO A 34 12.64 -17.31 5.08
CA PRO A 34 12.63 -16.63 3.77
C PRO A 34 11.26 -16.68 3.07
N GLN A 35 10.50 -17.77 3.23
CA GLN A 35 9.14 -17.86 2.69
C GLN A 35 8.20 -16.86 3.37
N ILE A 36 8.23 -16.79 4.71
CA ILE A 36 7.40 -15.88 5.50
C ILE A 36 7.75 -14.42 5.23
N GLU A 37 9.03 -14.08 5.09
CA GLU A 37 9.47 -12.74 4.72
C GLU A 37 8.92 -12.33 3.35
N SER A 38 8.99 -13.25 2.37
CA SER A 38 8.45 -13.02 1.03
C SER A 38 6.92 -12.83 1.05
N GLU A 39 6.20 -13.59 1.86
CA GLU A 39 4.76 -13.42 2.07
C GLU A 39 4.44 -12.07 2.72
N LEU A 40 5.18 -11.70 3.77
CA LEU A 40 5.03 -10.44 4.49
C LEU A 40 5.21 -9.25 3.55
N GLN A 41 6.27 -9.25 2.73
CA GLN A 41 6.53 -8.17 1.76
C GLN A 41 5.41 -8.05 0.71
N ARG A 42 4.95 -9.18 0.15
CA ARG A 42 3.83 -9.18 -0.81
C ARG A 42 2.55 -8.65 -0.19
N GLU A 43 2.26 -9.07 1.03
CA GLU A 43 1.05 -8.65 1.73
C GLU A 43 1.10 -7.16 2.12
N ALA A 44 2.24 -6.68 2.60
CA ALA A 44 2.49 -5.27 2.85
C ALA A 44 2.23 -4.43 1.60
N ALA A 45 2.84 -4.80 0.48
CA ALA A 45 2.65 -4.10 -0.78
C ALA A 45 1.18 -4.09 -1.21
N ARG A 46 0.46 -5.20 -1.04
CA ARG A 46 -0.98 -5.28 -1.35
C ARG A 46 -1.81 -4.35 -0.47
N LEU A 47 -1.55 -4.30 0.83
CA LEU A 47 -2.27 -3.45 1.77
C LEU A 47 -2.02 -1.97 1.49
N VAL A 48 -0.76 -1.57 1.30
CA VAL A 48 -0.38 -0.19 0.95
C VAL A 48 -1.05 0.26 -0.36
N ARG A 49 -1.12 -0.60 -1.37
CA ARG A 49 -1.78 -0.30 -2.65
C ARG A 49 -3.26 0.05 -2.50
N ARG A 50 -3.98 -0.48 -1.51
CA ARG A 50 -5.41 -0.15 -1.27
C ARG A 50 -5.62 1.32 -0.94
N PHE A 51 -4.61 1.95 -0.35
CA PHE A 51 -4.68 3.35 0.07
C PHE A 51 -4.12 4.33 -0.98
N THR A 52 -3.40 3.82 -1.99
CA THR A 52 -2.93 4.64 -3.09
C THR A 52 -4.12 5.08 -3.95
N LYS A 53 -4.31 6.39 -4.10
CA LYS A 53 -5.41 6.95 -4.91
C LYS A 53 -4.85 7.54 -6.20
N THR A 54 -5.65 7.54 -7.25
CA THR A 54 -5.31 8.22 -8.49
C THR A 54 -6.38 9.27 -8.76
N LYS A 55 -5.98 10.53 -8.86
CA LYS A 55 -6.84 11.62 -9.28
C LYS A 55 -6.64 11.84 -10.77
N VAL A 56 -7.74 11.82 -11.51
CA VAL A 56 -7.74 12.04 -12.96
C VAL A 56 -8.56 13.28 -13.25
N THR A 57 -7.98 14.23 -13.97
CA THR A 57 -8.68 15.44 -14.41
C THR A 57 -8.57 15.63 -15.92
N LEU A 58 -9.66 16.07 -16.54
CA LEU A 58 -9.69 16.43 -17.96
C LEU A 58 -9.36 17.91 -18.11
N VAL A 59 -8.27 18.23 -18.78
CA VAL A 59 -7.82 19.61 -19.07
C VAL A 59 -8.17 19.91 -20.53
N ARG A 60 -8.88 21.00 -20.81
CA ARG A 60 -9.35 21.34 -22.18
C ARG A 60 -8.29 22.04 -23.03
#